data_AF-A0A7S0RVF1-F1
#
_entry.id   AF-A0A7S0RVF1-F1
#
_cell.length_a   1.000
_cell.length_b   1.000
_cell.length_c   1.000
_cell.angle_alpha   90.00
_cell.angle_beta   90.00
_cell.angle_gamma   90.00
#
_symmetry.space_group_name_H-M   'P 1'
#
loop_
_entity.id
_entity.type
_entity.pdbx_description
1 polymer ?
#
loop_
_entity_poly.entity_id
_entity_poly.type
_entity_poly.pdbx_seq_one_letter_code
_entity_poly.pdbx_strand_id
1 'polypeptide(L)'
;GGLAQGPDGTLFIADTNNGAIRVLDPSTGELSTLDLSSVPPPSSPRQAPLGPPTAGPPQGAAVVRSVKAITATAGEIIIRINLPPGYHYTKGANSRYEVVLEPAGTGILVDSGAGPLSETKAEAAFIRFKREGDDVPAGSLVRANCKVYFCQDEDVCLFQQVSFEVPISASTDQDGTSAARERIDIEYSIPVSNSMTTNQSLLSSPARATNGGGNGLLYF
;
A
#
# COMPACT_ATOMS: atom_id res chain seq x y z
N GLY A 1 -5.79 -18.40 -3.07
CA GLY A 1 -6.10 -19.47 -4.03
C GLY A 1 -7.60 -19.69 -4.10
N GLY A 2 -8.07 -20.38 -5.13
CA GLY A 2 -9.47 -20.76 -5.33
C GLY A 2 -9.56 -22.11 -6.03
N LEU A 3 -10.74 -22.75 -5.95
CA LEU A 3 -11.03 -23.97 -6.69
C LEU A 3 -12.41 -23.88 -7.35
N ALA A 4 -12.59 -24.57 -8.47
CA ALA A 4 -13.87 -24.68 -9.16
C ALA A 4 -14.04 -26.09 -9.72
N GLN A 5 -15.26 -26.64 -9.66
CA GLN A 5 -15.58 -27.92 -10.28
C GLN A 5 -16.09 -27.69 -11.71
N GLY A 6 -15.56 -28.46 -12.65
CA GLY A 6 -16.01 -28.52 -14.03
C GLY A 6 -17.29 -29.36 -14.21
N PRO A 7 -17.93 -29.27 -15.38
CA PRO A 7 -19.17 -30.00 -15.66
C PRO A 7 -19.05 -31.52 -15.61
N ASP A 8 -17.84 -32.05 -15.79
CA ASP A 8 -17.47 -33.47 -15.78
C ASP A 8 -17.01 -33.96 -14.39
N GLY A 9 -17.02 -33.08 -13.38
CA GLY A 9 -16.55 -33.38 -12.03
C GLY A 9 -15.07 -33.11 -11.79
N THR A 10 -14.30 -32.75 -12.82
CA THR A 10 -12.90 -32.36 -12.74
C THR A 10 -12.73 -31.12 -11.85
N LEU A 11 -11.70 -31.08 -11.01
CA LEU A 11 -11.41 -29.93 -10.14
C LEU A 11 -10.30 -29.07 -10.73
N PHE A 12 -10.58 -27.79 -10.92
CA PHE A 12 -9.62 -26.76 -11.32
C PHE A 12 -9.15 -26.00 -10.09
N ILE A 13 -7.83 -25.91 -9.90
CA ILE A 13 -7.21 -25.24 -8.75
C ILE A 13 -6.38 -24.06 -9.26
N ALA A 14 -6.66 -22.87 -8.73
CA ALA A 14 -5.84 -21.69 -8.97
C ALA A 14 -4.57 -21.78 -8.10
N ASP A 15 -3.48 -22.24 -8.71
CA ASP A 15 -2.15 -22.33 -8.11
C ASP A 15 -1.45 -20.98 -8.24
N THR A 16 -1.95 -20.01 -7.46
CA THR A 16 -1.61 -18.59 -7.56
C THR A 16 -0.10 -18.33 -7.46
N ASN A 17 0.59 -19.09 -6.62
CA ASN A 17 2.02 -18.90 -6.40
C ASN A 17 2.87 -19.45 -7.54
N ASN A 18 2.33 -20.37 -8.34
CA ASN A 18 3.02 -20.97 -9.48
C ASN A 18 2.53 -20.42 -10.83
N GLY A 19 1.62 -19.43 -10.82
CA GLY A 19 1.05 -18.86 -12.04
C GLY A 19 0.33 -19.89 -12.92
N ALA A 20 -0.20 -20.95 -12.33
CA ALA A 20 -0.71 -22.11 -13.04
C ALA A 20 -2.16 -22.44 -12.64
N ILE A 21 -2.86 -23.17 -13.52
CA ILE A 21 -4.12 -23.83 -13.19
C ILE A 21 -3.83 -25.33 -13.14
N ARG A 22 -4.06 -25.95 -11.99
CA ARG A 22 -3.97 -27.41 -11.85
C ARG A 22 -5.32 -28.03 -12.13
N VAL A 23 -5.28 -29.21 -12.74
CA VAL A 23 -6.46 -30.01 -13.08
C VAL A 23 -6.33 -31.32 -12.30
N LEU A 24 -7.26 -31.57 -11.40
CA LEU A 24 -7.34 -32.77 -10.60
C LEU A 24 -8.56 -33.58 -11.03
N ASP A 25 -8.34 -34.81 -11.49
CA ASP A 25 -9.41 -35.80 -11.64
C ASP A 25 -9.65 -36.48 -10.27
N PRO A 26 -10.81 -36.26 -9.61
CA PRO A 26 -11.06 -36.83 -8.29
C PRO A 26 -11.26 -38.35 -8.30
N SER A 27 -11.58 -38.94 -9.46
CA SER A 27 -11.85 -40.37 -9.59
C SER A 27 -10.56 -41.19 -9.67
N THR A 28 -9.52 -40.64 -10.29
CA THR A 28 -8.20 -41.27 -10.45
C THR A 28 -7.14 -40.71 -9.51
N GLY A 29 -7.36 -39.49 -8.99
CA GLY A 29 -6.36 -38.75 -8.21
C GLY A 29 -5.25 -38.12 -9.08
N GLU A 30 -5.39 -38.15 -10.41
CA GLU A 30 -4.39 -37.61 -11.32
C GLU A 30 -4.38 -36.07 -11.27
N LEU A 31 -3.21 -35.50 -11.07
CA LEU A 31 -2.98 -34.06 -11.04
C LEU A 31 -2.11 -33.65 -12.23
N SER A 32 -2.65 -32.77 -13.07
CA SER A 32 -1.95 -32.21 -14.23
C SER A 32 -2.00 -30.68 -14.23
N THR A 33 -1.31 -30.05 -15.19
CA THR A 33 -1.31 -28.59 -15.37
C THR A 33 -2.02 -28.27 -16.67
N LEU A 34 -2.98 -27.36 -16.61
CA LEU A 34 -3.69 -26.91 -17.80
C LEU A 34 -2.75 -26.08 -18.67
N ASP A 35 -2.57 -26.49 -19.93
CA ASP A 35 -1.79 -25.72 -20.91
C ASP A 35 -2.62 -24.53 -21.40
N LEU A 36 -2.11 -23.33 -21.15
CA LEU A 36 -2.71 -22.05 -21.54
C LEU A 36 -1.89 -21.36 -22.65
N SER A 37 -0.96 -22.05 -23.31
CA SER A 37 -0.09 -21.48 -24.36
C SER A 37 -0.86 -20.86 -25.54
N SER A 38 -2.09 -21.30 -25.79
CA SER A 38 -2.98 -20.77 -26.83
C SER A 38 -3.90 -19.64 -26.35
N VAL A 39 -3.90 -19.34 -25.05
CA VAL A 39 -4.70 -18.24 -24.48
C VAL A 39 -3.84 -16.97 -24.48
N PRO A 40 -4.24 -15.91 -25.21
CA PRO A 40 -3.49 -14.67 -25.18
C PRO A 40 -3.44 -14.12 -23.75
N PRO A 41 -2.33 -13.45 -23.36
CA PRO A 41 -2.26 -12.79 -22.06
C PRO A 41 -3.49 -11.89 -21.87
N PRO A 42 -4.05 -11.81 -20.65
CA PRO A 42 -5.11 -10.85 -20.39
C PRO A 42 -4.62 -9.47 -20.83
N SER A 43 -5.45 -8.76 -21.60
CA SER A 43 -5.16 -7.36 -21.89
C SER A 43 -5.00 -6.66 -20.55
N SER A 44 -3.91 -5.90 -20.39
CA SER A 44 -3.61 -5.15 -19.16
C SER A 44 -4.92 -4.59 -18.63
N PRO A 45 -5.34 -4.92 -17.39
CA PRO A 45 -6.68 -4.60 -16.93
C PRO A 45 -6.90 -3.13 -17.24
N ARG A 46 -7.83 -2.85 -18.17
CA ARG A 46 -8.36 -1.52 -18.39
C ARG A 46 -8.60 -1.02 -16.99
N GLN A 47 -7.86 0.03 -16.60
CA GLN A 47 -7.93 0.58 -15.25
C GLN A 47 -9.40 0.55 -14.87
N ALA A 48 -9.78 -0.40 -13.99
CA ALA A 48 -11.15 -0.42 -13.52
C ALA A 48 -11.33 1.00 -12.98
N PRO A 49 -12.39 1.72 -13.36
CA PRO A 49 -12.68 3.00 -12.72
C PRO A 49 -12.64 2.68 -11.25
N LEU A 50 -11.62 3.20 -10.57
CA LEU A 50 -11.52 3.04 -9.15
C LEU A 50 -12.84 3.58 -8.63
N GLY A 51 -13.48 2.85 -7.72
CA GLY A 51 -14.64 3.38 -7.02
C GLY A 51 -14.33 4.79 -6.53
N PRO A 52 -15.36 5.62 -6.26
CA PRO A 52 -15.15 6.99 -5.82
C PRO A 52 -14.03 7.03 -4.77
N PRO A 53 -13.01 7.91 -4.92
CA PRO A 53 -11.85 7.90 -4.06
C PRO A 53 -12.32 7.86 -2.62
N THR A 54 -12.02 6.77 -1.91
CA THR A 54 -12.41 6.64 -0.52
C THR A 54 -11.71 7.74 0.25
N ALA A 55 -12.46 8.49 1.06
CA ALA A 55 -11.87 9.45 1.99
C ALA A 55 -10.94 8.68 2.94
N GLY A 56 -9.69 9.11 3.04
CA GLY A 56 -8.68 8.45 3.87
C GLY A 56 -7.80 7.39 3.17
N PRO A 57 -6.76 6.92 3.87
CA PRO A 57 -5.90 5.84 3.40
C PRO A 57 -6.66 4.52 3.36
N PRO A 58 -6.36 3.61 2.40
CA PRO A 58 -7.08 2.35 2.33
C PRO A 58 -6.80 1.45 3.54
N GLN A 59 -7.74 0.56 3.85
CA GLN A 59 -7.65 -0.31 5.01
C GLN A 59 -6.36 -1.17 4.97
N GLY A 60 -5.64 -1.21 6.10
CA GLY A 60 -4.40 -1.98 6.23
C GLY A 60 -3.17 -1.33 5.60
N ALA A 61 -3.29 -0.15 4.98
CA ALA A 61 -2.13 0.59 4.49
C ALA A 61 -1.31 1.17 5.65
N ALA A 62 0.00 1.04 5.57
CA ALA A 62 0.90 1.81 6.43
C ALA A 62 0.81 3.29 6.04
N VAL A 63 0.59 4.19 7.00
CA VAL A 63 0.42 5.62 6.72
C VAL A 63 1.69 6.37 7.10
N VAL A 64 2.26 7.10 6.16
CA VAL A 64 3.46 7.92 6.36
C VAL A 64 3.09 9.37 6.07
N ARG A 65 3.26 10.24 7.08
CA ARG A 65 2.94 11.67 6.94
C ARG A 65 4.22 12.47 6.80
N SER A 66 4.28 13.32 5.77
CA SER A 66 5.35 14.30 5.64
C SER A 66 5.26 15.30 6.79
N VAL A 67 6.41 15.58 7.41
CA VAL A 67 6.55 16.70 8.35
C VAL A 67 6.55 18.05 7.62
N LYS A 68 6.89 18.04 6.33
CA LYS A 68 6.99 19.21 5.47
C LYS A 68 5.71 19.38 4.65
N ALA A 69 5.10 20.55 4.74
CA ALA A 69 3.95 20.91 3.93
C ALA A 69 4.39 21.49 2.58
N ILE A 70 3.56 21.29 1.56
CA ILE A 70 3.68 22.00 0.28
C ILE A 70 3.28 23.45 0.52
N THR A 71 4.21 24.36 0.26
CA THR A 71 3.98 25.81 0.35
C THR A 71 4.24 26.50 -0.99
N ALA A 72 5.09 25.92 -1.82
CA ALA A 72 5.44 26.44 -3.14
C ALA A 72 4.31 26.31 -4.19
N THR A 73 4.41 27.13 -5.23
CA THR A 73 3.48 27.12 -6.38
C THR A 73 3.74 25.98 -7.35
N ALA A 74 4.94 25.39 -7.34
CA ALA A 74 5.27 24.19 -8.11
C ALA A 74 6.34 23.38 -7.39
N GLY A 75 6.50 22.12 -7.77
CA GLY A 75 7.52 21.29 -7.15
C GLY A 75 7.41 19.82 -7.49
N GLU A 76 8.18 19.03 -6.76
CA GLU A 76 8.26 17.59 -6.92
C GLU A 76 8.18 16.90 -5.55
N ILE A 77 7.32 15.89 -5.44
CA ILE A 77 7.27 14.95 -4.33
C ILE A 77 8.00 13.69 -4.77
N ILE A 78 8.98 13.26 -3.99
CA ILE A 78 9.83 12.12 -4.27
C ILE A 78 9.59 11.08 -3.20
N ILE A 79 9.09 9.93 -3.64
CA ILE A 79 8.74 8.81 -2.77
C ILE A 79 9.88 7.79 -2.82
N ARG A 80 10.40 7.44 -1.64
CA ARG A 80 11.35 6.33 -1.46
C ARG A 80 10.70 5.21 -0.67
N ILE A 81 10.85 4.00 -1.16
CA ILE A 81 10.37 2.78 -0.49
C ILE A 81 11.56 1.84 -0.41
N ASN A 82 12.06 1.63 0.80
CA ASN A 82 13.15 0.68 1.02
C ASN A 82 12.55 -0.69 1.30
N LEU A 83 12.94 -1.66 0.48
CA LEU A 83 12.66 -3.07 0.74
C LEU A 83 13.58 -3.57 1.85
N PRO A 84 13.16 -4.60 2.61
CA PRO A 84 14.04 -5.23 3.57
C PRO A 84 15.27 -5.84 2.87
N PRO A 85 16.41 -6.01 3.56
CA PRO A 85 17.58 -6.65 2.99
C PRO A 85 17.25 -8.03 2.40
N GLY A 86 17.76 -8.33 1.21
CA GLY A 86 17.50 -9.60 0.51
C GLY A 86 16.21 -9.64 -0.32
N TYR A 87 15.39 -8.58 -0.29
CA TYR A 87 14.21 -8.47 -1.14
C TYR A 87 14.43 -7.58 -2.36
N HIS A 88 13.75 -7.92 -3.45
CA HIS A 88 13.69 -7.17 -4.69
C HIS A 88 12.23 -6.99 -5.13
N TYR A 89 11.96 -5.97 -5.94
CA TYR A 89 10.63 -5.78 -6.53
C TYR A 89 10.25 -6.97 -7.41
N THR A 90 9.03 -7.47 -7.28
CA THR A 90 8.57 -8.61 -8.08
C THR A 90 8.43 -8.20 -9.55
N LYS A 91 9.32 -8.73 -10.39
CA LYS A 91 9.37 -8.43 -11.83
C LYS A 91 8.02 -8.68 -12.48
N GLY A 92 7.41 -7.62 -13.00
CA GLY A 92 6.13 -7.71 -13.73
C GLY A 92 4.87 -7.74 -12.86
N ALA A 93 4.99 -7.70 -11.52
CA ALA A 93 3.83 -7.66 -10.61
C ALA A 93 3.11 -6.29 -10.56
N ASN A 94 3.57 -5.32 -11.36
CA ASN A 94 2.96 -3.99 -11.50
C ASN A 94 2.82 -3.23 -10.17
N SER A 95 3.92 -3.15 -9.42
CA SER A 95 4.05 -2.21 -8.30
C SER A 95 3.79 -0.80 -8.79
N ARG A 96 2.87 -0.07 -8.15
CA ARG A 96 2.33 1.20 -8.68
C ARG A 96 1.90 2.16 -7.59
N TYR A 97 1.86 3.44 -7.93
CA TYR A 97 1.28 4.49 -7.11
C TYR A 97 0.02 5.09 -7.76
N GLU A 98 -0.79 5.71 -6.93
CA GLU A 98 -1.96 6.50 -7.31
C GLU A 98 -2.08 7.70 -6.38
N VAL A 99 -2.30 8.88 -6.95
CA VAL A 99 -2.38 10.15 -6.24
C VAL A 99 -3.83 10.56 -6.08
N VAL A 100 -4.20 10.89 -4.85
CA VAL A 100 -5.51 11.41 -4.45
C VAL A 100 -5.29 12.76 -3.79
N LEU A 101 -6.04 13.77 -4.22
CA LEU A 101 -6.09 15.08 -3.57
C LEU A 101 -7.29 15.09 -2.62
N GLU A 102 -7.06 15.47 -1.37
CA GLU A 102 -8.09 15.55 -0.36
C GLU A 102 -8.13 16.97 0.23
N PRO A 103 -9.28 17.68 0.21
CA PRO A 103 -10.48 17.36 -0.54
C PRO A 103 -10.25 17.43 -2.07
N ALA A 104 -11.15 16.83 -2.85
CA ALA A 104 -11.13 16.97 -4.30
C ALA A 104 -11.26 18.46 -4.69
N GLY A 105 -10.53 18.89 -5.72
CA GLY A 105 -10.58 20.28 -6.18
C GLY A 105 -9.74 21.27 -5.36
N THR A 106 -8.74 20.80 -4.60
CA THR A 106 -7.79 21.60 -3.81
C THR A 106 -6.93 22.61 -4.61
N GLY A 107 -7.18 22.80 -5.92
CA GLY A 107 -6.41 23.73 -6.75
C GLY A 107 -4.96 23.33 -6.99
N ILE A 108 -4.59 22.07 -6.71
CA ILE A 108 -3.32 21.47 -7.10
C ILE A 108 -3.55 20.55 -8.30
N LEU A 109 -2.73 20.74 -9.32
CA LEU A 109 -2.58 19.82 -10.45
C LEU A 109 -1.35 18.96 -10.24
N VAL A 110 -1.49 17.66 -10.51
CA VAL A 110 -0.37 16.71 -10.57
C VAL A 110 -0.19 16.22 -12.00
N ASP A 111 1.06 16.10 -12.45
CA ASP A 111 1.36 15.68 -13.83
C ASP A 111 1.00 14.22 -14.11
N SER A 112 1.16 13.37 -13.10
CA SER A 112 0.82 11.94 -13.14
C SER A 112 0.01 11.55 -11.91
N GLY A 113 -1.31 11.38 -12.10
CA GLY A 113 -2.21 10.89 -11.05
C GLY A 113 -2.01 9.41 -10.71
N ALA A 114 -1.29 8.65 -11.53
CA ALA A 114 -0.90 7.28 -11.25
C ALA A 114 0.27 6.87 -12.14
N GLY A 115 1.08 5.89 -11.68
CA GLY A 115 2.19 5.37 -12.47
C GLY A 115 2.86 4.15 -11.84
N PRO A 116 3.76 3.48 -12.56
CA PRO A 116 4.55 2.38 -12.01
C PRO A 116 5.54 2.91 -10.97
N LEU A 117 5.84 2.08 -9.96
CA LEU A 117 6.98 2.30 -9.08
C LEU A 117 8.26 1.86 -9.79
N SER A 118 9.33 2.64 -9.65
CA SER A 118 10.64 2.27 -10.19
C SER A 118 11.22 1.10 -9.41
N GLU A 119 11.50 0.00 -10.10
CA GLU A 119 12.06 -1.22 -9.50
C GLU A 119 13.59 -1.17 -9.37
N THR A 120 14.26 -0.26 -10.08
CA THR A 120 15.72 -0.21 -10.21
C THR A 120 16.36 1.06 -9.67
N LYS A 121 15.57 2.09 -9.38
CA LYS A 121 16.05 3.37 -8.85
C LYS A 121 15.81 3.43 -7.35
N ALA A 122 16.66 4.19 -6.65
CA ALA A 122 16.45 4.49 -5.23
C ALA A 122 15.16 5.29 -4.98
N GLU A 123 14.72 6.05 -5.98
CA GLU A 123 13.50 6.87 -5.95
C GLU A 123 12.37 6.09 -6.64
N ALA A 124 11.39 5.64 -5.86
CA ALA A 124 10.33 4.76 -6.31
C ALA A 124 9.30 5.51 -7.17
N ALA A 125 9.00 6.77 -6.86
CA ALA A 125 8.13 7.61 -7.68
C ALA A 125 8.49 9.10 -7.60
N PHE A 126 8.16 9.83 -8.66
CA PHE A 126 8.27 11.29 -8.76
C PHE A 126 6.91 11.84 -9.16
N ILE A 127 6.35 12.72 -8.35
CA ILE A 127 5.06 13.35 -8.61
C ILE A 127 5.32 14.84 -8.72
N ARG A 128 5.15 15.42 -9.90
CA ARG A 128 5.25 16.87 -10.04
C ARG A 128 3.90 17.49 -9.76
N PHE A 129 3.93 18.59 -9.03
CA PHE A 129 2.73 19.34 -8.72
C PHE A 129 2.87 20.80 -9.17
N LYS A 130 1.73 21.41 -9.47
CA LYS A 130 1.56 22.83 -9.73
C LYS A 130 0.28 23.31 -9.07
N ARG A 131 0.35 24.45 -8.40
CA ARG A 131 -0.78 25.10 -7.72
C ARG A 131 -1.41 26.13 -8.67
N GLU A 132 -2.73 26.13 -8.76
CA GLU A 132 -3.51 27.06 -9.59
C GLU A 132 -4.09 28.25 -8.80
N GLY A 133 -3.98 28.27 -7.47
CA GLY A 133 -4.37 29.41 -6.63
C GLY A 133 -3.89 29.29 -5.18
N ASP A 134 -3.87 30.42 -4.47
CA ASP A 134 -3.40 30.46 -3.07
C ASP A 134 -4.44 29.96 -2.06
N ASP A 135 -5.71 29.94 -2.45
CA ASP A 135 -6.80 29.45 -1.59
C ASP A 135 -6.81 27.93 -1.56
N VAL A 136 -6.31 27.37 -0.46
CA VAL A 136 -6.28 25.94 -0.19
C VAL A 136 -7.09 25.67 1.06
N PRO A 137 -8.12 24.79 1.00
CA PRO A 137 -8.90 24.42 2.16
C PRO A 137 -8.02 23.94 3.34
N ALA A 138 -8.42 24.30 4.55
CA ALA A 138 -7.73 23.81 5.74
C ALA A 138 -7.80 22.27 5.79
N GLY A 139 -6.67 21.63 6.07
CA GLY A 139 -6.56 20.17 6.09
C GLY A 139 -6.32 19.52 4.72
N SER A 140 -6.13 20.32 3.67
CA SER A 140 -5.77 19.82 2.35
C SER A 140 -4.47 19.03 2.35
N LEU A 141 -4.45 17.89 1.65
CA LEU A 141 -3.26 17.05 1.49
C LEU A 141 -3.21 16.36 0.12
N VAL A 142 -2.00 16.02 -0.29
CA VAL A 142 -1.72 15.10 -1.39
C VAL A 142 -1.47 13.72 -0.78
N ARG A 143 -2.28 12.72 -1.14
CA ARG A 143 -2.08 11.33 -0.73
C ARG A 143 -1.58 10.51 -1.92
N ALA A 144 -0.45 9.83 -1.79
CA ALA A 144 0.01 8.84 -2.75
C ALA A 144 -0.15 7.43 -2.16
N ASN A 145 -1.07 6.65 -2.72
CA ASN A 145 -1.31 5.26 -2.36
C ASN A 145 -0.44 4.34 -3.22
N CYS A 146 0.49 3.64 -2.59
CA CYS A 146 1.44 2.74 -3.22
C CYS A 146 1.08 1.28 -2.93
N LYS A 147 1.04 0.47 -3.99
CA LYS A 147 0.94 -1.00 -3.94
C LYS A 147 2.31 -1.56 -4.30
N VAL A 148 2.93 -2.27 -3.37
CA VAL A 148 4.31 -2.76 -3.48
C VAL A 148 4.28 -4.28 -3.44
N TYR A 149 4.75 -4.91 -4.52
CA TYR A 149 4.99 -6.34 -4.64
C TYR A 149 6.49 -6.60 -4.66
N PHE A 150 6.96 -7.45 -3.75
CA PHE A 150 8.38 -7.72 -3.56
C PHE A 150 8.60 -9.16 -3.13
N CYS A 151 9.74 -9.73 -3.49
CA CYS A 151 10.12 -11.11 -3.24
C CYS A 151 11.57 -11.21 -2.81
N GLN A 152 11.86 -12.25 -2.05
CA GLN A 152 13.21 -12.69 -1.78
C GLN A 152 13.56 -13.81 -2.79
N ASP A 153 14.82 -13.89 -3.21
CA ASP A 153 15.28 -14.93 -4.13
C ASP A 153 14.96 -16.32 -3.55
N GLU A 154 14.31 -17.17 -4.35
CA GLU A 154 13.88 -18.54 -3.98
C GLU A 154 12.84 -18.63 -2.83
N ASP A 155 12.19 -17.53 -2.47
CA ASP A 155 11.23 -17.46 -1.36
C ASP A 155 9.88 -16.83 -1.76
N VAL A 156 9.04 -16.54 -0.77
CA VAL A 156 7.66 -16.07 -0.91
C VAL A 156 7.61 -14.62 -1.40
N CYS A 157 6.73 -14.38 -2.38
CA CYS A 157 6.33 -13.02 -2.80
C CYS A 157 5.35 -12.42 -1.79
N LEU A 158 5.61 -11.19 -1.38
CA LEU A 158 4.83 -10.43 -0.41
C LEU A 158 4.18 -9.20 -1.07
N PHE A 159 3.13 -8.71 -0.40
CA PHE A 159 2.43 -7.48 -0.77
C PHE A 159 2.37 -6.53 0.41
N GLN A 160 2.75 -5.27 0.20
CA GLN A 160 2.60 -4.20 1.17
C GLN A 160 1.90 -3.01 0.52
N GLN A 161 0.98 -2.42 1.27
CA GLN A 161 0.36 -1.16 0.91
C GLN A 161 0.85 -0.02 1.80
N VAL A 162 1.17 1.12 1.19
CA VAL A 162 1.69 2.31 1.89
C VAL A 162 0.97 3.55 1.36
N SER A 163 0.51 4.42 2.24
CA SER A 163 -0.12 5.70 1.91
C SER A 163 0.75 6.83 2.43
N PHE A 164 1.35 7.58 1.51
CA PHE A 164 2.12 8.78 1.81
C PHE A 164 1.20 10.00 1.80
N GLU A 165 1.13 10.76 2.89
CA GLU A 165 0.32 11.97 3.01
C GLU A 165 1.24 13.18 3.15
N VAL A 166 1.13 14.13 2.22
CA VAL A 166 1.87 15.39 2.24
C VAL A 166 0.87 16.52 2.43
N PRO A 167 0.89 17.23 3.58
CA PRO A 167 -0.04 18.32 3.82
C PRO A 167 0.25 19.49 2.88
N ILE A 168 -0.78 20.28 2.59
CA ILE A 168 -0.68 21.50 1.81
C ILE A 168 -1.00 22.65 2.76
N SER A 169 -0.18 23.70 2.73
CA SER A 169 -0.40 24.91 3.50
C SER A 169 -0.60 26.11 2.59
N ALA A 170 -1.20 27.17 3.10
CA ALA A 170 -1.19 28.46 2.42
C ALA A 170 0.25 28.85 2.05
N SER A 171 0.42 29.42 0.86
CA SER A 171 1.68 30.05 0.49
C SER A 171 1.99 31.11 1.56
N THR A 172 3.04 30.89 2.34
CA THR A 172 3.36 31.79 3.45
C THR A 172 4.27 32.90 2.92
N ASP A 173 3.68 34.02 2.53
CA ASP A 173 4.39 35.27 2.32
C ASP A 173 4.60 35.99 3.68
N GLN A 174 5.33 35.37 4.60
CA GLN A 174 5.78 36.05 5.83
C GLN A 174 7.29 36.23 5.95
N ASP A 175 8.03 35.99 4.85
CA ASP A 175 9.35 36.60 4.61
C ASP A 175 9.59 36.90 3.12
N GLY A 176 8.51 36.98 2.32
CA GLY A 176 8.56 37.45 0.94
C GLY A 176 9.33 36.58 -0.05
N THR A 177 9.44 35.27 0.16
CA THR A 177 9.87 34.35 -0.90
C THR A 177 9.19 32.99 -0.75
N SER A 178 7.95 32.88 -1.21
CA SER A 178 7.42 31.57 -1.59
C SER A 178 8.37 30.97 -2.63
N ALA A 179 8.99 29.83 -2.32
CA ALA A 179 9.91 29.20 -3.25
C ALA A 179 9.16 28.89 -4.55
N ALA A 180 9.65 29.38 -5.68
CA ALA A 180 9.02 29.11 -6.98
C ALA A 180 8.94 27.60 -7.28
N ARG A 181 9.85 26.82 -6.68
CA ARG A 181 9.87 25.36 -6.74
C ARG A 181 10.28 24.75 -5.40
N GLU A 182 9.60 23.70 -5.00
CA GLU A 182 9.90 22.93 -3.80
C GLU A 182 10.12 21.45 -4.11
N ARG A 183 11.03 20.83 -3.34
CA ARG A 183 11.25 19.39 -3.34
C ARG A 183 10.85 18.84 -1.98
N ILE A 184 10.03 17.78 -1.98
CA ILE A 184 9.59 17.07 -0.78
C ILE A 184 9.99 15.62 -0.93
N ASP A 185 10.93 15.19 -0.10
CA ASP A 185 11.38 13.82 -0.02
C ASP A 185 10.64 13.12 1.13
N ILE A 186 9.97 12.00 0.85
CA ILE A 186 9.27 11.18 1.85
C ILE A 186 9.64 9.71 1.65
N GLU A 187 9.88 9.02 2.76
CA GLU A 187 10.47 7.69 2.75
C GLU A 187 9.75 6.72 3.69
N TYR A 188 9.67 5.47 3.29
CA TYR A 188 9.18 4.37 4.11
C TYR A 188 10.09 3.15 3.95
N SER A 189 10.47 2.54 5.08
CA SER A 189 11.16 1.25 5.06
C SER A 189 10.16 0.16 5.44
N ILE A 190 9.98 -0.82 4.55
CA ILE A 190 9.11 -1.96 4.82
C ILE A 190 9.75 -2.79 5.95
N PRO A 191 9.03 -3.08 7.05
CA PRO A 191 9.58 -3.86 8.14
C PRO A 191 9.81 -5.32 7.70
N VAL A 192 10.84 -5.95 8.27
CA VAL A 192 11.06 -7.39 8.11
C VAL A 192 9.91 -8.12 8.83
N SER A 193 9.19 -8.99 8.13
CA SER A 193 8.23 -9.89 8.77
C SER A 193 9.00 -10.98 9.51
N ASN A 194 9.39 -10.73 10.76
CA ASN A 194 9.91 -11.80 11.61
C ASN A 194 8.77 -12.76 11.93
N SER A 195 8.66 -13.86 11.19
CA SER A 195 7.88 -15.03 11.58
C SER A 195 8.59 -15.77 12.73
N MET A 196 8.80 -15.09 13.87
CA MET A 196 9.05 -15.67 15.21
C MET A 196 9.31 -14.52 16.21
N THR A 197 8.25 -13.94 16.76
CA THR A 197 8.27 -13.52 18.17
C THR A 197 6.90 -13.80 18.76
N THR A 198 6.63 -15.09 19.00
CA THR A 198 5.54 -15.53 19.86
C THR A 198 5.81 -15.03 21.28
N ASN A 199 4.88 -14.24 21.81
CA ASN A 199 4.60 -13.99 23.24
C ASN A 199 5.75 -14.11 24.25
N GLN A 200 6.17 -12.96 24.80
CA GLN A 200 6.14 -12.73 26.26
C GLN A 200 6.54 -11.28 26.57
N SER A 201 5.56 -10.39 26.75
CA SER A 201 5.61 -9.36 27.81
C SER A 201 4.25 -8.68 27.96
N LEU A 202 3.23 -9.43 28.37
CA LEU A 202 2.21 -8.86 29.23
C LEU A 202 2.44 -9.42 30.64
N LEU A 203 2.36 -8.51 31.61
CA LEU A 203 2.30 -8.69 33.06
C LEU A 203 3.59 -8.36 33.82
N SER A 204 3.80 -7.05 34.03
CA SER A 204 4.16 -6.57 35.37
C SER A 204 3.47 -5.22 35.62
N SER A 205 2.16 -5.27 35.89
CA SER A 205 1.54 -4.21 36.70
C SER A 205 1.88 -4.49 38.17
N PRO A 206 2.31 -3.48 38.96
CA PRO A 206 2.59 -3.69 40.36
C PRO A 206 1.30 -3.94 41.14
N ALA A 207 1.35 -4.97 41.99
CA ALA A 207 0.30 -5.30 42.94
C ALA A 207 -0.02 -4.10 43.85
N ARG A 208 -1.25 -3.60 43.77
CA ARG A 208 -1.82 -2.70 44.77
C ARG A 208 -2.65 -3.54 45.73
N ALA A 209 -2.12 -3.74 46.94
CA ALA A 209 -2.80 -4.41 48.02
C ALA A 209 -4.12 -3.69 48.37
N THR A 210 -5.22 -4.43 48.35
CA THR A 210 -6.48 -4.04 48.98
C THR A 210 -6.66 -4.88 50.25
N ASN A 211 -6.78 -4.18 51.38
CA ASN A 211 -7.17 -4.77 52.65
C ASN A 211 -8.69 -4.95 52.69
N GLY A 212 -9.11 -6.12 53.18
CA GLY A 212 -10.21 -6.22 54.14
C GLY A 212 -11.63 -6.42 53.60
N GLY A 213 -12.10 -7.67 53.69
CA GLY A 213 -13.27 -7.98 54.51
C GLY A 213 -14.62 -8.18 53.82
N GLY A 214 -15.10 -9.43 53.85
CA GLY A 214 -16.47 -9.69 54.33
C GLY A 214 -17.51 -10.17 53.31
N ASN A 215 -17.79 -11.47 53.38
CA ASN A 215 -19.09 -12.13 53.23
C ASN A 215 -19.95 -11.90 51.97
N GLY A 216 -20.15 -13.00 51.22
CA GLY A 216 -21.45 -13.69 51.32
C GLY A 216 -22.36 -13.65 50.09
N LEU A 217 -22.68 -14.87 49.65
CA LEU A 217 -23.84 -15.34 48.89
C LEU A 217 -23.87 -15.18 47.35
N LEU A 218 -23.69 -16.36 46.75
CA LEU A 218 -24.27 -16.87 45.50
C LEU A 218 -25.79 -16.59 45.41
N TYR A 219 -26.28 -16.20 44.23
CA TYR A 219 -27.52 -16.71 43.62
C TYR A 219 -27.51 -16.43 42.10
N PHE A 220 -27.75 -17.52 41.35
CA PHE A 220 -28.08 -17.72 39.92
C PHE A 220 -27.54 -16.78 38.83
#